data_AF-A0A1V5C6M8-F1
#
_entry.id   AF-A0A1V5C6M8-F1
#
_cell.length_a   1.000
_cell.length_b   1.000
_cell.length_c   1.000
_cell.angle_alpha   90.00
_cell.angle_beta   90.00
_cell.angle_gamma   90.00
#
_symmetry.space_group_name_H-M   'P 1'
#
loop_
_entity.id
_entity.type
_entity.pdbx_description
1 polymer ?
#
loop_
_entity_poly.entity_id
_entity_poly.type
_entity_poly.pdbx_seq_one_letter_code
_entity_poly.pdbx_strand_id
1 'polypeptide(L)'
;MRLVHAKAVCLSLVALFLFSSCASMLPDPNTITTEEERIAARNKCMVMYTGAGAVGGALIGGLIGGDWKSAGIGAAAGGAIGFAYAWGKCLSLYSTLKSQPAANYAQTVQQTNYKPSQGNVTKIQNFTLTPVGVQPGGAVKMNGSYYVLAPEGAKEMKVTETRVVKFYDPSKRQWVDLGQVDQEITAAPGQRKADGNFDIPKDVPEGQYKIAFKVAAEGKEDVVERDLTVKKGLAMGQITIASMTPGYLYR
;
A
#
# COMPACT_ATOMS: atom_id res chain seq x y z
N MET A 1 -20.77 18.30 34.74
CA MET A 1 -20.21 18.86 33.47
C MET A 1 -18.67 19.02 33.48
N ARG A 2 -18.03 19.42 34.60
CA ARG A 2 -16.55 19.56 34.69
C ARG A 2 -15.74 18.25 34.62
N LEU A 3 -16.29 17.14 35.14
CA LEU A 3 -15.57 15.84 35.18
C LEU A 3 -15.40 15.18 33.80
N VAL A 4 -16.36 15.41 32.88
CA VAL A 4 -16.34 14.84 31.52
C VAL A 4 -15.31 15.57 30.64
N HIS A 5 -15.19 16.89 30.82
CA HIS A 5 -14.20 17.71 30.12
C HIS A 5 -12.77 17.38 30.57
N ALA A 6 -12.54 17.16 31.87
CA ALA A 6 -11.22 16.78 32.38
C ALA A 6 -10.75 15.40 31.86
N LYS A 7 -11.67 14.43 31.75
CA LYS A 7 -11.37 13.11 31.18
C LYS A 7 -11.05 13.16 29.68
N ALA A 8 -11.82 13.94 28.91
CA ALA A 8 -11.57 14.13 27.49
C ALA A 8 -10.21 14.80 27.22
N VAL A 9 -9.87 15.84 27.99
CA VAL A 9 -8.59 16.57 27.86
C VAL A 9 -7.38 15.69 28.23
N CYS A 10 -7.48 14.86 29.28
CA CYS A 10 -6.42 13.90 29.61
C CYS A 10 -6.22 12.82 28.53
N LEU A 11 -7.31 12.29 27.96
CA LEU A 11 -7.24 11.32 26.86
C LEU A 11 -6.60 11.91 25.60
N SER A 12 -6.91 13.17 25.28
CA SER A 12 -6.30 13.89 24.15
C SER A 12 -4.80 14.15 24.36
N LEU A 13 -4.39 14.51 25.58
CA LEU A 13 -2.98 14.76 25.90
C LEU A 13 -2.13 13.48 25.88
N VAL A 14 -2.66 12.36 26.38
CA VAL A 14 -1.98 11.06 26.32
C VAL A 14 -1.86 10.58 24.87
N ALA A 15 -2.90 10.75 24.06
CA ALA A 15 -2.84 10.43 22.63
C ALA A 15 -1.76 11.27 21.91
N LEU A 16 -1.73 12.60 22.12
CA LEU A 16 -0.73 13.49 21.55
C LEU A 16 0.71 13.14 21.97
N PHE A 17 0.91 12.76 23.24
CA PHE A 17 2.23 12.37 23.75
C PHE A 17 2.70 11.04 23.13
N LEU A 18 1.80 10.05 23.03
CA LEU A 18 2.11 8.75 22.40
C LEU A 18 2.39 8.88 20.89
N PHE A 19 1.70 9.78 20.18
CA PHE A 19 1.99 10.03 18.75
C PHE A 19 3.29 10.78 18.52
N SER A 20 3.67 11.73 19.40
CA SER A 20 4.88 12.53 19.25
C SER A 20 6.18 11.80 19.62
N SER A 21 6.13 10.84 20.54
CA SER A 21 7.34 10.16 21.04
C SER A 21 7.79 8.95 20.20
N CYS A 22 6.94 8.45 19.31
CA CYS A 22 7.20 7.19 18.59
C CYS A 22 7.71 7.37 17.15
N ALA A 23 7.49 8.54 16.53
CA ALA A 23 7.97 8.81 15.17
C ALA A 23 9.50 8.87 15.06
N SER A 24 10.19 9.23 16.14
CA SER A 24 11.66 9.34 16.20
C SER A 24 12.39 8.00 16.42
N MET A 25 11.66 6.87 16.48
CA MET A 25 12.22 5.56 16.83
C MET A 25 12.42 4.60 15.66
N LEU A 26 12.02 4.97 14.43
CA LEU A 26 12.26 4.12 13.26
C LEU A 26 13.68 4.31 12.74
N PRO A 27 14.45 3.22 12.53
CA PRO A 27 15.74 3.32 11.87
C PRO A 27 15.56 3.83 10.43
N ASP A 28 16.52 4.60 9.94
CA ASP A 28 16.52 5.09 8.56
C ASP A 28 16.58 3.88 7.60
N PRO A 29 15.62 3.70 6.68
CA PRO A 29 15.62 2.61 5.70
C PRO A 29 16.92 2.50 4.90
N ASN A 30 17.64 3.60 4.70
CA ASN A 30 18.90 3.66 3.95
C ASN A 30 20.10 3.12 4.74
N THR A 31 19.96 2.93 6.05
CA THR A 31 21.01 2.38 6.92
C THR A 31 20.88 0.87 7.16
N ILE A 32 19.78 0.26 6.72
CA ILE A 32 19.50 -1.16 6.92
C ILE A 32 20.25 -1.97 5.86
N THR A 33 21.35 -2.60 6.27
CA THR A 33 22.20 -3.39 5.37
C THR A 33 22.05 -4.89 5.60
N THR A 34 21.52 -5.30 6.75
CA THR A 34 21.31 -6.70 7.12
C THR A 34 19.82 -7.08 7.17
N GLU A 35 19.52 -8.37 7.00
CA GLU A 35 18.15 -8.88 7.07
C GLU A 35 17.59 -8.85 8.51
N GLU A 36 18.45 -9.03 9.52
CA GLU A 36 18.08 -8.95 10.92
C GLU A 36 17.60 -7.54 11.30
N GLU A 37 18.32 -6.51 10.87
CA GLU A 37 17.92 -5.11 11.05
C GLU A 37 16.59 -4.81 10.34
N ARG A 38 16.36 -5.39 9.15
CA ARG A 38 15.10 -5.24 8.42
C ARG A 38 13.93 -5.86 9.19
N ILE A 39 14.11 -7.06 9.73
CA ILE A 39 13.09 -7.74 10.54
C ILE A 39 12.80 -6.95 11.82
N ALA A 40 13.84 -6.46 12.51
CA ALA A 40 13.68 -5.63 13.69
C ALA A 40 12.94 -4.32 13.38
N ALA A 41 13.29 -3.64 12.28
CA ALA A 41 12.63 -2.42 11.82
C ALA A 41 11.16 -2.67 11.48
N ARG A 42 10.87 -3.76 10.76
CA ARG A 42 9.50 -4.21 10.45
C ARG A 42 8.68 -4.40 11.72
N ASN A 43 9.16 -5.22 12.65
CA ASN A 43 8.45 -5.51 13.90
C ASN A 43 8.20 -4.24 14.73
N LYS A 44 9.22 -3.39 14.87
CA LYS A 44 9.10 -2.13 15.60
C LYS A 44 8.06 -1.19 14.98
N CYS A 45 8.10 -1.06 13.65
CA CYS A 45 7.15 -0.23 12.91
C CYS A 45 5.71 -0.75 13.07
N MET A 46 5.50 -2.06 12.96
CA MET A 46 4.17 -2.67 13.11
C MET A 46 3.61 -2.54 14.53
N VAL A 47 4.41 -2.79 15.57
CA VAL A 47 3.98 -2.73 16.97
C VAL A 47 3.46 -1.33 17.33
N MET A 48 4.13 -0.27 16.86
CA MET A 48 3.74 1.11 17.20
C MET A 48 2.33 1.46 16.73
N TYR A 49 2.00 1.19 15.47
CA TYR A 49 0.70 1.54 14.91
C TYR A 49 -0.41 0.53 15.31
N THR A 50 -0.06 -0.75 15.46
CA THR A 50 -1.01 -1.79 15.89
C THR A 50 -1.46 -1.58 17.34
N GLY A 51 -0.51 -1.28 18.24
CA GLY A 51 -0.82 -1.01 19.65
C GLY A 51 -1.74 0.19 19.81
N ALA A 52 -1.50 1.27 19.07
CA ALA A 52 -2.36 2.45 19.06
C ALA A 52 -3.79 2.12 18.58
N GLY A 53 -3.92 1.31 17.52
CA GLY A 53 -5.21 0.86 17.00
C GLY A 53 -5.99 0.01 18.00
N ALA A 54 -5.33 -0.94 18.67
CA ALA A 54 -5.96 -1.81 19.66
C ALA A 54 -6.48 -1.02 20.88
N VAL A 55 -5.68 -0.10 21.42
CA VAL A 55 -6.09 0.76 22.54
C VAL A 55 -7.26 1.65 22.15
N GLY A 56 -7.18 2.32 20.99
CA GLY A 56 -8.27 3.17 20.49
C GLY A 56 -9.56 2.38 20.27
N GLY A 57 -9.46 1.18 19.69
CA GLY A 57 -10.58 0.28 19.50
C GLY A 57 -11.23 -0.18 20.80
N ALA A 58 -10.43 -0.53 21.82
CA ALA A 58 -10.95 -0.96 23.12
C ALA A 58 -11.76 0.14 23.80
N LEU A 59 -11.26 1.38 23.75
CA LEU A 59 -11.94 2.53 24.32
C LEU A 59 -13.30 2.78 23.64
N ILE A 60 -13.34 2.76 22.30
CA ILE A 60 -14.58 2.95 21.55
C ILE A 60 -15.56 1.80 21.81
N GLY A 61 -15.09 0.55 21.76
CA GLY A 61 -15.93 -0.63 22.01
C GLY A 61 -16.51 -0.68 23.41
N GLY A 62 -15.71 -0.32 24.43
CA GLY A 62 -16.18 -0.24 25.81
C GLY A 62 -17.19 0.89 26.05
N LEU A 63 -17.02 2.05 25.38
CA LEU A 63 -17.97 3.15 25.45
C LEU A 63 -19.32 2.82 24.80
N ILE A 64 -19.32 2.09 23.68
CA ILE A 64 -20.54 1.74 22.94
C ILE A 64 -21.28 0.58 23.62
N GLY A 65 -20.56 -0.47 24.02
CA GLY A 65 -21.18 -1.68 24.56
C GLY A 65 -21.30 -1.73 26.08
N GLY A 66 -20.62 -0.83 26.81
CA GLY A 66 -20.73 -0.71 28.27
C GLY A 66 -20.09 -1.83 29.08
N ASP A 67 -19.44 -2.81 28.44
CA ASP A 67 -18.80 -3.94 29.11
C ASP A 67 -17.40 -4.27 28.55
N TRP A 68 -16.70 -5.15 29.28
CA TRP A 68 -15.35 -5.58 28.94
C TRP A 68 -15.30 -6.46 27.67
N LYS A 69 -16.40 -7.14 27.33
CA LYS A 69 -16.48 -7.98 26.12
C LYS A 69 -16.50 -7.10 24.87
N SER A 70 -17.25 -6.00 24.93
CA SER A 70 -17.35 -5.00 23.87
C SER A 70 -16.04 -4.22 23.72
N ALA A 71 -15.35 -3.94 24.82
CA ALA A 71 -13.97 -3.43 24.78
C ALA A 71 -13.00 -4.42 24.10
N GLY A 72 -13.11 -5.72 24.39
CA GLY A 72 -12.31 -6.76 23.74
C GLY A 72 -12.55 -6.84 22.22
N ILE A 73 -13.82 -6.83 21.79
CA ILE A 73 -14.18 -6.81 20.37
C ILE A 73 -13.66 -5.54 19.69
N GLY A 74 -13.82 -4.39 20.35
CA GLY A 74 -13.29 -3.11 19.88
C GLY A 74 -11.78 -3.15 19.73
N ALA A 75 -11.05 -3.71 20.71
CA ALA A 75 -9.59 -3.85 20.64
C ALA A 75 -9.14 -4.75 19.49
N ALA A 76 -9.83 -5.86 19.25
CA ALA A 76 -9.51 -6.76 18.15
C ALA A 76 -9.73 -6.07 16.79
N ALA A 77 -10.87 -5.41 16.59
CA ALA A 77 -11.18 -4.70 15.36
C ALA A 77 -10.25 -3.49 15.14
N GLY A 78 -10.01 -2.70 16.19
CA GLY A 78 -9.08 -1.56 16.14
C GLY A 78 -7.63 -1.98 15.93
N GLY A 79 -7.21 -3.09 16.52
CA GLY A 79 -5.88 -3.68 16.31
C GLY A 79 -5.69 -4.13 14.86
N ALA A 80 -6.67 -4.80 14.27
CA ALA A 80 -6.63 -5.20 12.86
C ALA A 80 -6.50 -3.99 11.92
N ILE A 81 -7.34 -2.96 12.09
CA ILE A 81 -7.27 -1.75 11.27
C ILE A 81 -5.95 -1.00 11.51
N GLY A 82 -5.51 -0.88 12.77
CA GLY A 82 -4.23 -0.28 13.13
C GLY A 82 -3.05 -1.00 12.48
N PHE A 83 -3.09 -2.32 12.41
CA PHE A 83 -2.09 -3.14 11.73
C PHE A 83 -2.08 -2.91 10.22
N ALA A 84 -3.26 -2.90 9.58
CA ALA A 84 -3.36 -2.65 8.15
C ALA A 84 -2.78 -1.26 7.79
N TYR A 85 -3.07 -0.25 8.62
CA TYR A 85 -2.48 1.08 8.49
C TYR A 85 -0.96 1.09 8.73
N ALA A 86 -0.49 0.36 9.74
CA ALA A 86 0.93 0.16 10.01
C ALA A 86 1.66 -0.36 8.77
N TRP A 87 1.11 -1.41 8.14
CA TRP A 87 1.69 -2.01 6.96
C TRP A 87 1.86 -1.02 5.81
N GLY A 88 0.86 -0.16 5.57
CA GLY A 88 0.97 0.89 4.56
C GLY A 88 2.00 1.97 4.90
N LYS A 89 2.14 2.35 6.19
CA LYS A 89 3.19 3.30 6.62
C LYS A 89 4.59 2.72 6.60
N CYS A 90 4.72 1.42 6.83
CA CYS A 90 5.97 0.68 6.82
C CYS A 90 6.25 0.04 5.45
N LEU A 91 5.52 0.44 4.41
CA LEU A 91 5.49 -0.22 3.11
C LEU A 91 6.87 -0.37 2.44
N SER A 92 7.78 0.58 2.66
CA SER A 92 9.15 0.53 2.11
C SER A 92 9.93 -0.69 2.61
N LEU A 93 9.57 -1.23 3.78
CA LEU A 93 10.17 -2.43 4.34
C LEU A 93 9.59 -3.72 3.77
N TYR A 94 8.40 -3.67 3.16
CA TYR A 94 7.67 -4.83 2.65
C TYR A 94 7.58 -4.87 1.12
N SER A 95 8.01 -3.81 0.43
CA SER A 95 7.89 -3.73 -1.01
C SER A 95 9.21 -3.37 -1.66
N THR A 96 9.63 -4.19 -2.63
CA THR A 96 10.77 -3.90 -3.50
C THR A 96 10.26 -3.56 -4.90
N LEU A 97 10.99 -2.69 -5.60
CA LEU A 97 10.72 -2.38 -7.01
C LEU A 97 12.05 -2.04 -7.69
N LYS A 98 12.38 -2.77 -8.75
CA LYS A 98 13.54 -2.51 -9.58
C LYS A 98 13.06 -2.07 -10.95
N SER A 99 13.47 -0.86 -11.32
CA SER A 99 13.14 -0.26 -12.61
C SER A 99 14.34 -0.32 -13.53
N GLN A 100 14.15 -0.81 -14.75
CA GLN A 100 15.22 -0.94 -15.74
C GLN A 100 14.75 -0.57 -17.15
N PRO A 101 15.62 0.01 -17.99
CA PRO A 101 15.31 0.29 -19.39
C PRO A 101 14.91 -0.99 -20.14
N ALA A 102 13.87 -0.90 -20.96
CA ALA A 102 13.37 -2.00 -21.79
C ALA A 102 13.41 -1.68 -23.29
N ALA A 103 13.18 -0.41 -23.65
CA ALA A 103 13.33 0.10 -25.01
C ALA A 103 13.74 1.57 -24.96
N ASN A 104 14.58 2.01 -25.89
CA ASN A 104 14.98 3.42 -25.98
C ASN A 104 13.87 4.29 -26.60
N TYR A 105 14.08 5.60 -26.67
CA TYR A 105 13.13 6.55 -27.26
C TYR A 105 12.65 6.12 -28.66
N ALA A 106 13.56 5.89 -29.60
CA ALA A 106 13.21 5.57 -30.99
C ALA A 106 12.36 4.30 -31.10
N GLN A 107 12.74 3.24 -30.38
CA GLN A 107 11.97 2.00 -30.32
C GLN A 107 10.58 2.21 -29.70
N THR A 108 10.51 2.97 -28.61
CA THR A 108 9.26 3.24 -27.89
C THR A 108 8.31 4.09 -28.74
N VAL A 109 8.83 5.08 -29.48
CA VAL A 109 8.06 5.90 -30.41
C VAL A 109 7.42 5.03 -31.49
N GLN A 110 8.19 4.12 -32.09
CA GLN A 110 7.67 3.18 -33.08
C GLN A 110 6.58 2.26 -32.51
N GLN A 111 6.80 1.71 -31.31
CA GLN A 111 5.86 0.78 -30.68
C GLN A 111 4.55 1.44 -30.23
N THR A 112 4.61 2.72 -29.85
CA THR A 112 3.47 3.46 -29.28
C THR A 112 2.79 4.39 -30.28
N ASN A 113 3.37 4.55 -31.49
CA ASN A 113 2.97 5.56 -32.47
C ASN A 113 2.96 6.98 -31.90
N TYR A 114 3.88 7.27 -30.98
CA TYR A 114 4.02 8.59 -30.39
C TYR A 114 4.40 9.64 -31.43
N LYS A 115 3.85 10.84 -31.30
CA LYS A 115 4.20 12.02 -32.11
C LYS A 115 4.67 13.13 -31.18
N PRO A 116 5.79 13.83 -31.47
CA PRO A 116 6.26 14.94 -30.63
C PRO A 116 5.21 16.02 -30.36
N SER A 117 4.25 16.22 -31.27
CA SER A 117 3.11 17.13 -31.09
C SER A 117 2.18 16.77 -29.92
N GLN A 118 2.26 15.55 -29.37
CA GLN A 118 1.54 15.15 -28.17
C GLN A 118 2.14 15.72 -26.89
N GLY A 119 3.36 16.27 -26.95
CA GLY A 119 4.09 16.75 -25.78
C GLY A 119 4.54 15.60 -24.88
N ASN A 120 4.68 15.86 -23.58
CA ASN A 120 5.09 14.84 -22.62
C ASN A 120 4.00 13.78 -22.43
N VAL A 121 4.40 12.51 -22.36
CA VAL A 121 3.50 11.37 -22.16
C VAL A 121 4.12 10.43 -21.14
N THR A 122 3.33 10.10 -20.11
CA THR A 122 3.63 9.05 -19.14
C THR A 122 2.49 8.05 -19.19
N LYS A 123 2.79 6.77 -19.41
CA LYS A 123 1.75 5.74 -19.54
C LYS A 123 2.21 4.39 -19.02
N ILE A 124 1.39 3.78 -18.17
CA ILE A 124 1.54 2.40 -17.74
C ILE A 124 0.88 1.50 -18.78
N GLN A 125 1.65 0.56 -19.33
CA GLN A 125 1.18 -0.40 -20.32
C GLN A 125 0.62 -1.66 -19.66
N ASN A 126 1.31 -2.16 -18.63
CA ASN A 126 0.83 -3.26 -17.83
C ASN A 126 1.26 -3.10 -16.37
N PHE A 127 0.47 -3.73 -15.50
CA PHE A 127 0.80 -3.95 -14.10
C PHE A 127 0.02 -5.18 -13.65
N THR A 128 0.70 -6.17 -13.07
CA THR A 128 0.10 -7.44 -12.64
C THR A 128 0.63 -7.87 -11.29
N LEU A 129 -0.23 -8.52 -10.52
CA LEU A 129 0.10 -9.14 -9.23
C LEU A 129 -0.02 -10.65 -9.36
N THR A 130 0.99 -11.38 -8.90
CA THR A 130 0.99 -12.85 -8.95
C THR A 130 1.53 -13.42 -7.63
N PRO A 131 0.73 -14.14 -6.84
CA PRO A 131 -0.71 -14.41 -7.06
C PRO A 131 -1.61 -13.20 -6.70
N VAL A 132 -2.84 -13.19 -7.21
CA VAL A 132 -3.89 -12.22 -6.82
C VAL A 132 -4.61 -12.60 -5.51
N GLY A 133 -4.27 -13.76 -4.95
CA GLY A 133 -4.77 -14.28 -3.68
C GLY A 133 -3.64 -14.92 -2.89
N VAL A 134 -3.48 -14.52 -1.63
CA VAL A 134 -2.33 -14.90 -0.82
C VAL A 134 -2.73 -15.04 0.65
N GLN A 135 -2.08 -15.92 1.39
CA GLN A 135 -2.25 -16.00 2.84
C GLN A 135 -1.37 -14.98 3.57
N PRO A 136 -1.73 -14.57 4.78
CA PRO A 136 -0.83 -13.79 5.64
C PRO A 136 0.55 -14.45 5.75
N GLY A 137 1.62 -13.66 5.69
CA GLY A 137 3.00 -14.15 5.65
C GLY A 137 3.51 -14.59 4.27
N GLY A 138 2.65 -14.59 3.25
CA GLY A 138 3.04 -14.89 1.87
C GLY A 138 3.70 -13.71 1.16
N ALA A 139 4.02 -13.90 -0.12
CA ALA A 139 4.59 -12.87 -0.98
C ALA A 139 3.85 -12.82 -2.33
N VAL A 140 3.81 -11.63 -2.92
CA VAL A 140 3.20 -11.34 -4.20
C VAL A 140 4.23 -10.70 -5.11
N LYS A 141 4.42 -11.28 -6.30
CA LYS A 141 5.26 -10.69 -7.34
C LYS A 141 4.50 -9.60 -8.07
N MET A 142 5.18 -8.48 -8.28
CA MET A 142 4.72 -7.36 -9.10
C MET A 142 5.50 -7.35 -10.41
N ASN A 143 4.78 -7.28 -11.52
CA ASN A 143 5.37 -7.08 -12.84
C ASN A 143 4.67 -5.92 -13.53
N GLY A 144 5.43 -4.92 -13.95
CA GLY A 144 4.90 -3.74 -14.61
C GLY A 144 5.78 -3.28 -15.76
N SER A 145 5.16 -2.60 -16.72
CA SER A 145 5.87 -1.84 -17.73
C SER A 145 5.16 -0.54 -18.02
N TYR A 146 5.96 0.49 -18.30
CA TYR A 146 5.47 1.82 -18.61
C TYR A 146 6.44 2.48 -19.58
N TYR A 147 6.02 3.60 -20.15
CA TYR A 147 6.93 4.47 -20.89
C TYR A 147 6.75 5.93 -20.46
N VAL A 148 7.85 6.65 -20.56
CA VAL A 148 7.90 8.11 -20.41
C VAL A 148 8.52 8.67 -21.69
N LEU A 149 7.82 9.60 -22.34
CA LEU A 149 8.25 10.24 -23.58
C LEU A 149 8.11 11.75 -23.42
N ALA A 150 9.01 12.48 -24.05
CA ALA A 150 8.99 13.93 -24.18
C ALA A 150 9.40 14.26 -25.62
N PRO A 151 9.12 15.48 -26.12
CA PRO A 151 9.64 15.93 -27.41
C PRO A 151 11.17 15.76 -27.50
N GLU A 152 11.69 15.58 -28.71
CA GLU A 152 13.11 15.29 -28.94
C GLU A 152 14.04 16.34 -28.31
N GLY A 153 15.16 15.85 -27.75
CA GLY A 153 16.18 16.68 -27.09
C GLY A 153 16.32 16.40 -25.59
N ALA A 154 15.32 15.79 -24.95
CA ALA A 154 15.42 15.34 -23.56
C ALA A 154 16.40 14.14 -23.45
N LYS A 155 17.46 14.30 -22.65
CA LYS A 155 18.43 13.22 -22.38
C LYS A 155 18.07 12.42 -21.14
N GLU A 156 17.53 13.09 -20.13
CA GLU A 156 17.13 12.52 -18.85
C GLU A 156 15.85 13.20 -18.37
N MET A 157 15.04 12.45 -17.65
CA MET A 157 13.79 12.88 -17.03
C MET A 157 13.78 12.39 -15.58
N LYS A 158 13.25 13.21 -14.68
CA LYS A 158 12.94 12.75 -13.32
C LYS A 158 11.64 11.96 -13.36
N VAL A 159 11.68 10.70 -12.94
CA VAL A 159 10.53 9.80 -12.88
C VAL A 159 10.30 9.40 -11.43
N THR A 160 9.07 9.57 -10.96
CA THR A 160 8.63 9.09 -9.64
C THR A 160 7.72 7.88 -9.83
N GLU A 161 8.17 6.74 -9.33
CA GLU A 161 7.42 5.48 -9.28
C GLU A 161 6.82 5.32 -7.88
N THR A 162 5.49 5.40 -7.77
CA THR A 162 4.78 5.29 -6.50
C THR A 162 4.05 3.96 -6.41
N ARG A 163 4.21 3.26 -5.29
CA ARG A 163 3.39 2.10 -4.91
C ARG A 163 2.47 2.48 -3.77
N VAL A 164 1.18 2.17 -3.87
CA VAL A 164 0.18 2.46 -2.82
C VAL A 164 -0.50 1.17 -2.41
N VAL A 165 -0.74 1.00 -1.10
CA VAL A 165 -1.60 -0.06 -0.58
C VAL A 165 -2.91 0.54 -0.11
N LYS A 166 -4.01 -0.07 -0.52
CA LYS A 166 -5.34 0.27 -0.03
C LYS A 166 -6.01 -0.95 0.57
N PHE A 167 -6.83 -0.73 1.58
CA PHE A 167 -7.65 -1.74 2.21
C PHE A 167 -9.12 -1.35 2.09
N TYR A 168 -9.98 -2.32 1.77
CA TYR A 168 -11.41 -2.09 1.82
C TYR A 168 -11.89 -2.19 3.27
N ASP A 169 -12.27 -1.06 3.86
CA ASP A 169 -12.86 -1.01 5.20
C ASP A 169 -14.34 -1.38 5.10
N PRO A 170 -14.76 -2.58 5.54
CA PRO A 170 -16.16 -3.01 5.42
C PRO A 170 -17.10 -2.18 6.29
N SER A 171 -16.60 -1.58 7.36
CA SER A 171 -17.41 -0.75 8.28
C SER A 171 -17.78 0.57 7.63
N LYS A 172 -16.89 1.12 6.79
CA LYS A 172 -17.10 2.37 6.05
C LYS A 172 -17.53 2.13 4.60
N ARG A 173 -17.49 0.89 4.13
CA ARG A 173 -17.79 0.46 2.75
C ARG A 173 -16.99 1.24 1.68
N GLN A 174 -15.72 1.50 1.97
CA GLN A 174 -14.85 2.27 1.09
C GLN A 174 -13.41 1.78 1.14
N TRP A 175 -12.65 2.10 0.09
CA TRP A 175 -11.20 1.91 0.07
C TRP A 175 -10.51 2.99 0.91
N VAL A 176 -9.58 2.57 1.76
CA VAL A 176 -8.75 3.44 2.58
C VAL A 176 -7.30 3.27 2.17
N ASP A 177 -6.64 4.37 1.85
CA ASP A 177 -5.21 4.40 1.57
C ASP A 177 -4.43 4.16 2.86
N LEU A 178 -3.69 3.06 2.90
CA LEU A 178 -2.89 2.68 4.07
C LEU A 178 -1.53 3.36 4.06
N GLY A 179 -1.01 3.64 2.87
CA GLY A 179 0.25 4.36 2.68
C GLY A 179 0.83 4.12 1.29
N GLN A 180 1.90 4.86 1.01
CA GLN A 180 2.59 4.83 -0.27
C GLN A 180 4.10 4.89 -0.09
N VAL A 181 4.83 4.42 -1.10
CA VAL A 181 6.28 4.53 -1.22
C VAL A 181 6.59 5.10 -2.59
N ASP A 182 7.33 6.22 -2.57
CA ASP A 182 7.86 6.84 -3.76
C ASP A 182 9.30 6.36 -4.01
N GLN A 183 9.60 6.08 -5.26
CA GLN A 183 10.94 5.80 -5.76
C GLN A 183 11.24 6.78 -6.88
N GLU A 184 12.17 7.69 -6.63
CA GLU A 184 12.63 8.63 -7.65
C GLU A 184 13.82 8.02 -8.42
N ILE A 185 13.76 8.11 -9.73
CA ILE A 185 14.85 7.71 -10.63
C ILE A 185 15.08 8.80 -11.68
N THR A 186 16.31 8.91 -12.13
CA THR A 186 16.65 9.65 -13.35
C THR A 186 16.73 8.66 -14.50
N ALA A 187 15.99 8.89 -15.57
CA ALA A 187 15.90 7.97 -16.70
C ALA A 187 15.82 8.71 -18.04
N ALA A 188 16.46 8.17 -19.07
CA ALA A 188 16.24 8.62 -20.44
C ALA A 188 14.79 8.32 -20.90
N PRO A 189 14.22 9.13 -21.80
CA PRO A 189 12.93 8.84 -22.43
C PRO A 189 12.91 7.45 -23.10
N GLY A 190 11.82 6.71 -22.90
CA GLY A 190 11.65 5.35 -23.44
C GLY A 190 10.78 4.47 -22.54
N GLN A 191 10.78 3.17 -22.87
CA GLN A 191 10.04 2.15 -22.13
C GLN A 191 10.89 1.55 -21.02
N ARG A 192 10.25 1.24 -19.90
CA ARG A 192 10.86 0.66 -18.71
C ARG A 192 10.04 -0.52 -18.20
N LYS A 193 10.73 -1.48 -17.59
CA LYS A 193 10.13 -2.55 -16.79
C LYS A 193 10.34 -2.25 -15.31
N ALA A 194 9.29 -2.40 -14.53
CA ALA A 194 9.27 -2.19 -13.08
C ALA A 194 8.80 -3.49 -12.42
N ASP A 195 9.77 -4.30 -12.01
CA ASP A 195 9.52 -5.61 -11.42
C ASP A 195 9.87 -5.59 -9.93
N GLY A 196 9.08 -6.26 -9.10
CA GLY A 196 9.25 -6.19 -7.67
C GLY A 196 8.53 -7.30 -6.92
N ASN A 197 8.66 -7.27 -5.61
CA ASN A 197 7.93 -8.15 -4.70
C ASN A 197 7.24 -7.33 -3.63
N PHE A 198 6.14 -7.89 -3.15
CA PHE A 198 5.32 -7.36 -2.10
C PHE A 198 5.12 -8.45 -1.03
N ASP A 199 5.74 -8.26 0.14
CA ASP A 199 5.62 -9.17 1.28
C ASP A 199 4.37 -8.85 2.08
N ILE A 200 3.60 -9.89 2.40
CA ILE A 200 2.37 -9.80 3.19
C ILE A 200 2.73 -10.13 4.64
N PRO A 201 2.52 -9.22 5.61
CA PRO A 201 2.84 -9.51 7.00
C PRO A 201 2.02 -10.71 7.53
N LYS A 202 2.58 -11.45 8.48
CA LYS A 202 1.96 -12.66 9.06
C LYS A 202 0.64 -12.38 9.80
N ASP A 203 0.54 -11.20 10.41
CA ASP A 203 -0.62 -10.80 11.21
C ASP A 203 -1.51 -9.80 10.46
N VAL A 204 -1.31 -9.64 9.14
CA VAL A 204 -2.18 -8.77 8.35
C VAL A 204 -3.61 -9.29 8.40
N PRO A 205 -4.61 -8.40 8.53
CA PRO A 205 -6.00 -8.80 8.47
C PRO A 205 -6.32 -9.50 7.15
N GLU A 206 -7.20 -10.49 7.22
CA GLU A 206 -7.81 -11.04 6.02
C GLU A 206 -8.76 -9.99 5.42
N GLY A 207 -8.84 -9.94 4.09
CA GLY A 207 -9.72 -8.99 3.42
C GLY A 207 -9.31 -8.68 1.99
N GLN A 208 -9.95 -7.64 1.45
CA GLN A 208 -9.69 -7.14 0.11
C GLN A 208 -8.74 -5.94 0.17
N TYR A 209 -7.69 -6.04 -0.62
CA TYR A 209 -6.66 -5.05 -0.78
C TYR A 209 -6.56 -4.63 -2.23
N LYS A 210 -5.99 -3.44 -2.44
CA LYS A 210 -5.55 -2.98 -3.76
C LYS A 210 -4.11 -2.55 -3.66
N ILE A 211 -3.33 -2.93 -4.67
CA ILE A 211 -2.00 -2.37 -4.90
C ILE A 211 -2.11 -1.45 -6.11
N ALA A 212 -1.79 -0.17 -5.93
CA ALA A 212 -1.70 0.79 -7.01
C ALA A 212 -0.24 0.99 -7.41
N PHE A 213 0.01 1.05 -8.72
CA PHE A 213 1.25 1.53 -9.29
C PHE A 213 0.97 2.84 -10.02
N LYS A 214 1.67 3.89 -9.63
CA LYS A 214 1.61 5.21 -10.26
C LYS A 214 2.98 5.57 -10.79
N VAL A 215 3.01 6.18 -11.97
CA VAL A 215 4.23 6.74 -12.56
C VAL A 215 3.96 8.20 -12.85
N ALA A 216 4.84 9.09 -12.39
CA ALA A 216 4.80 10.51 -12.71
C ALA A 216 6.14 10.97 -13.32
N ALA A 217 6.08 11.74 -14.40
CA ALA A 217 7.24 12.35 -15.04
C ALA A 217 6.80 13.59 -15.83
N GLU A 218 7.61 14.65 -15.80
CA GLU A 218 7.40 15.88 -16.59
C GLU A 218 5.96 16.46 -16.53
N GLY A 219 5.37 16.46 -15.33
CA GLY A 219 4.01 16.97 -15.09
C GLY A 219 2.88 16.08 -15.61
N LYS A 220 3.18 14.85 -16.05
CA LYS A 220 2.21 13.83 -16.45
C LYS A 220 2.25 12.65 -15.49
N GLU A 221 1.09 12.06 -15.25
CA GLU A 221 0.96 10.87 -14.42
C GLU A 221 0.02 9.83 -15.04
N ASP A 222 0.24 8.57 -14.69
CA ASP A 222 -0.70 7.48 -14.96
C ASP A 222 -0.73 6.55 -13.75
N VAL A 223 -1.90 5.94 -13.48
CA VAL A 223 -2.13 5.08 -12.30
C VAL A 223 -2.89 3.84 -12.70
N VAL A 224 -2.45 2.69 -12.22
CA VAL A 224 -3.14 1.40 -12.38
C VAL A 224 -3.29 0.72 -11.03
N GLU A 225 -4.51 0.26 -10.72
CA GLU A 225 -4.81 -0.53 -9.51
C GLU A 225 -5.02 -2.00 -9.85
N ARG A 226 -4.60 -2.88 -8.94
CA ARG A 226 -4.86 -4.32 -8.99
C ARG A 226 -5.37 -4.82 -7.65
N ASP A 227 -6.40 -5.65 -7.72
CA ASP A 227 -6.99 -6.27 -6.55
C ASP A 227 -6.08 -7.40 -6.02
N LEU A 228 -6.08 -7.54 -4.70
CA LEU A 228 -5.38 -8.58 -3.97
C LEU A 228 -6.27 -9.07 -2.83
N THR A 229 -6.52 -10.36 -2.76
CA THR A 229 -7.22 -10.96 -1.62
C THR A 229 -6.21 -11.54 -0.64
N VAL A 230 -6.30 -11.16 0.63
CA VAL A 230 -5.56 -11.81 1.71
C VAL A 230 -6.50 -12.71 2.50
N LYS A 231 -6.20 -14.01 2.57
CA LYS A 231 -7.03 -14.99 3.28
C LYS A 231 -6.22 -16.21 3.71
N LYS A 232 -6.41 -16.67 4.93
CA LYS A 232 -5.79 -17.88 5.49
C LYS A 232 -6.23 -19.11 4.69
N GLY A 233 -5.31 -20.05 4.52
CA GLY A 233 -5.58 -21.29 3.79
C GLY A 233 -5.61 -21.14 2.27
N LEU A 234 -5.37 -19.94 1.72
CA LEU A 234 -5.04 -19.81 0.29
C LEU A 234 -3.64 -20.39 0.06
N ALA A 235 -3.58 -21.53 -0.65
CA ALA A 235 -2.34 -21.96 -1.27
C ALA A 235 -1.90 -20.89 -2.29
N MET A 236 -0.59 -20.70 -2.48
CA MET A 236 -0.07 -19.77 -3.50
C MET A 236 -0.72 -20.07 -4.86
N GLY A 237 -1.64 -19.21 -5.33
CA GLY A 237 -2.26 -19.32 -6.65
C GLY A 237 -3.74 -19.67 -6.73
N GLN A 238 -4.50 -19.78 -5.64
CA GLN A 238 -5.97 -19.95 -5.74
C GLN A 238 -6.70 -18.61 -5.93
N ILE A 239 -7.31 -18.44 -7.11
CA ILE A 239 -8.29 -17.38 -7.39
C ILE A 239 -9.58 -17.76 -6.68
N THR A 240 -10.01 -16.97 -5.70
CA THR A 240 -11.37 -17.13 -5.15
C THR A 240 -12.33 -16.42 -6.10
N ILE A 241 -12.98 -17.18 -6.99
CA ILE A 241 -14.08 -16.66 -7.80
C ILE A 241 -15.24 -16.44 -6.82
N ALA A 242 -15.51 -15.19 -6.46
CA ALA A 242 -16.74 -14.87 -5.76
C ALA A 242 -17.91 -15.25 -6.67
N SER A 243 -18.77 -16.14 -6.19
CA SER A 243 -19.94 -16.64 -6.91
C SER A 243 -20.88 -15.49 -7.26
N MET A 244 -20.83 -15.02 -8.51
CA MET A 244 -21.91 -14.23 -9.10
C MET A 244 -23.14 -15.13 -9.21
N THR A 245 -24.19 -14.75 -8.49
CA THR A 245 -25.51 -15.38 -8.57
C THR A 245 -26.06 -15.14 -9.99
N PRO A 246 -26.46 -16.17 -10.75
CA PRO A 246 -27.07 -15.96 -12.06
C PRO A 246 -28.53 -15.57 -11.85
N GLY A 247 -28.80 -14.26 -11.91
CA GLY A 247 -30.13 -13.71 -12.05
C GLY A 247 -30.43 -13.40 -13.52
N TYR A 248 -31.60 -13.85 -13.98
CA TYR A 248 -32.26 -13.58 -15.26
C TYR A 248 -31.90 -14.46 -16.46
N LEU A 249 -32.62 -15.58 -16.57
CA LEU A 249 -33.02 -16.15 -17.86
C LEU A 249 -34.43 -15.64 -18.20
N TYR A 250 -34.53 -15.11 -19.42
CA TYR A 250 -35.74 -14.71 -20.11
C TYR A 250 -36.84 -15.79 -20.09
N ARG A 251 -38.09 -15.35 -19.92
CA ARG A 251 -39.27 -15.93 -20.55
C ARG A 251 -40.15 -14.79 -21.07
#